data_AF-A0A4C1T190-F1
#
_entry.id   AF-A0A4C1T190-F1
#
_cell.length_a   1.000
_cell.length_b   1.000
_cell.length_c   1.000
_cell.angle_alpha   90.00
_cell.angle_beta   90.00
_cell.angle_gamma   90.00
#
_symmetry.space_group_name_H-M   'P 1'
#
loop_
_entity.id
_entity.type
_entity.pdbx_description
1 polymer ?
#
loop_
_entity_poly.entity_id
_entity_poly.type
_entity_poly.pdbx_seq_one_letter_code
_entity_poly.pdbx_strand_id
1 'polypeptide(L)'
;MPTSCSNAKVRRGKTVAIKALCEIEDETDRYRQQQGISNIPINLRVYSPHVLNLTLIDLPGLTKVAIGDQPQDIEQQIRQMILQFIRKETCLILAVTPANTDLANSDALKLAKDVDPQGIRTIGVITKLDLMDEGTDARDIRK
;
A
#
# COMPACT_ATOMS: atom_id res chain seq x y z
N MET A 1 -29.86 -6.73 9.71
CA MET A 1 -30.37 -6.02 8.52
C MET A 1 -29.19 -5.84 7.58
N PRO A 2 -29.01 -6.67 6.53
CA PRO A 2 -27.91 -6.47 5.59
C PRO A 2 -28.31 -5.37 4.60
N THR A 3 -27.54 -4.29 4.54
CA THR A 3 -27.68 -3.24 3.54
C THR A 3 -27.19 -3.77 2.20
N SER A 4 -28.14 -4.03 1.31
CA SER A 4 -27.91 -4.38 -0.09
C SER A 4 -27.20 -3.23 -0.81
N CYS A 5 -25.95 -3.45 -1.20
CA CYS A 5 -25.22 -2.56 -2.09
C CYS A 5 -25.97 -2.53 -3.44
N SER A 6 -26.73 -1.47 -3.65
CA SER A 6 -27.76 -1.37 -4.68
C SER A 6 -27.15 -1.08 -6.05
N ASN A 7 -27.69 -1.77 -7.06
CA ASN A 7 -27.37 -1.70 -8.49
C ASN A 7 -27.10 -0.26 -9.02
N ALA A 8 -25.86 0.20 -8.93
CA ALA A 8 -25.39 1.35 -9.69
C ALA A 8 -24.93 0.88 -11.07
N LYS A 9 -25.61 1.33 -12.13
CA LYS A 9 -25.23 1.06 -13.52
C LYS A 9 -23.95 1.83 -13.85
N VAL A 10 -22.84 1.11 -13.83
CA VAL A 10 -21.50 1.70 -13.77
C VAL A 10 -20.68 1.25 -15.00
N ARG A 11 -19.89 2.16 -15.59
CA ARG A 11 -19.03 1.90 -16.76
C ARG A 11 -18.04 0.76 -16.44
N ARG A 12 -17.75 -0.14 -17.39
CA ARG A 12 -16.95 -1.39 -17.19
C ARG A 12 -15.74 -1.27 -16.24
N GLY A 13 -14.95 -0.20 -16.30
CA GLY A 13 -13.81 0.00 -15.38
C GLY A 13 -14.20 0.36 -13.93
N LYS A 14 -15.29 1.10 -13.75
CA LYS A 14 -15.82 1.46 -12.43
C LYS A 14 -16.58 0.28 -11.78
N THR A 15 -17.15 -0.66 -12.55
CA THR A 15 -17.84 -1.85 -12.00
C THR A 15 -16.87 -2.76 -11.27
N VAL A 16 -15.66 -2.91 -11.81
CA VAL A 16 -14.60 -3.72 -11.20
C VAL A 16 -14.13 -3.09 -9.89
N ALA A 17 -13.89 -1.78 -9.88
CA ALA A 17 -13.46 -1.07 -8.67
C ALA A 17 -14.51 -1.16 -7.54
N ILE A 18 -15.79 -0.96 -7.85
CA ILE A 18 -16.88 -1.05 -6.86
C ILE A 18 -16.99 -2.49 -6.32
N LYS A 19 -16.90 -3.51 -7.19
CA LYS A 19 -16.99 -4.90 -6.75
C LYS A 19 -15.81 -5.29 -5.85
N ALA A 20 -14.60 -4.85 -6.20
CA ALA A 20 -13.40 -5.07 -5.40
C ALA A 20 -13.50 -4.42 -4.01
N LEU A 21 -13.98 -3.19 -3.94
CA LEU A 21 -14.17 -2.46 -2.67
C LEU A 21 -15.16 -3.20 -1.76
N CYS A 22 -16.33 -3.60 -2.26
CA CYS A 22 -17.28 -4.36 -1.45
C CYS A 22 -16.71 -5.70 -0.98
N GLU A 23 -15.97 -6.42 -1.83
CA GLU A 23 -15.35 -7.70 -1.45
C GLU A 23 -14.26 -7.51 -0.37
N ILE A 24 -13.50 -6.42 -0.43
CA ILE A 24 -12.53 -6.05 0.60
C ILE A 24 -13.25 -5.69 1.91
N GLU A 25 -14.34 -4.91 1.86
CA GLU A 25 -15.13 -4.53 3.04
C GLU A 25 -15.73 -5.77 3.73
N ASP A 26 -16.36 -6.66 2.95
CA ASP A 26 -16.96 -7.89 3.46
C ASP A 26 -15.94 -8.82 4.11
N GLU A 27 -14.76 -8.99 3.51
CA GLU A 27 -13.68 -9.79 4.12
C GLU A 27 -13.06 -9.09 5.32
N THR A 28 -12.85 -7.77 5.26
CA THR A 28 -12.31 -7.00 6.38
C THR A 28 -13.21 -7.09 7.61
N ASP A 29 -14.54 -7.00 7.44
CA ASP A 29 -15.51 -7.07 8.53
C ASP A 29 -15.59 -8.47 9.17
N ARG A 30 -15.28 -9.54 8.44
CA ARG A 30 -15.16 -10.90 9.02
C ARG A 30 -13.99 -11.02 9.99
N TYR A 31 -12.86 -10.38 9.69
CA TYR A 31 -11.64 -10.47 10.49
C TYR A 31 -11.49 -9.35 11.52
N ARG A 32 -12.32 -8.30 11.44
CA ARG A 32 -12.26 -7.11 12.32
C ARG A 32 -12.59 -7.37 13.80
N GLN A 33 -13.18 -8.52 14.13
CA GLN A 33 -13.64 -8.81 15.49
C GLN A 33 -12.51 -9.04 16.50
N GLN A 34 -11.25 -9.18 16.06
CA GLN A 34 -10.10 -9.41 16.94
C GLN A 34 -8.89 -8.52 16.53
N GLN A 35 -8.89 -7.29 17.04
CA GLN A 35 -7.78 -6.33 17.10
C GLN A 35 -7.12 -5.83 15.80
N GLY A 36 -7.17 -4.50 15.63
CA GLY A 36 -6.14 -3.64 15.03
C GLY A 36 -5.69 -3.93 13.59
N ILE A 37 -4.94 -5.02 13.38
CA ILE A 37 -4.31 -5.43 12.12
C ILE A 37 -4.31 -6.96 12.08
N SER A 38 -4.84 -7.55 11.01
CA SER A 38 -4.81 -8.99 10.77
C SER A 38 -3.65 -9.36 9.84
N ASN A 39 -2.91 -10.42 10.17
CA ASN A 39 -1.85 -10.97 9.33
C ASN A 39 -2.37 -11.86 8.19
N ILE A 40 -3.69 -11.98 8.05
CA ILE A 40 -4.34 -12.82 7.04
C ILE A 40 -4.48 -12.00 5.74
N PRO A 41 -3.84 -12.43 4.63
CA PRO A 41 -3.93 -11.68 3.37
C PRO A 41 -5.30 -11.88 2.70
N ILE A 42 -5.88 -10.78 2.21
CA ILE A 42 -7.08 -10.82 1.37
C ILE A 42 -6.65 -11.07 -0.08
N ASN A 43 -7.14 -12.17 -0.67
CA ASN A 43 -6.76 -12.57 -2.03
C ASN A 43 -7.87 -12.21 -3.02
N LEU A 44 -7.71 -11.11 -3.74
CA LEU A 44 -8.65 -10.68 -4.78
C LEU A 44 -8.18 -11.14 -6.17
N ARG A 45 -9.08 -11.74 -6.97
CA ARG A 45 -8.81 -12.09 -8.36
C ARG A 45 -9.69 -11.30 -9.31
N VAL A 46 -9.06 -10.44 -10.12
CA VAL A 46 -9.75 -9.62 -11.13
C VAL A 46 -9.47 -10.19 -12.52
N TYR A 47 -10.55 -10.50 -13.26
CA TYR A 47 -10.45 -11.01 -14.63
C TYR A 47 -10.92 -9.93 -15.63
N SER A 48 -10.12 -9.63 -16.63
CA SER A 48 -10.48 -8.73 -17.72
C SER A 48 -9.67 -9.06 -18.98
N PRO A 49 -10.27 -9.00 -20.18
CA PRO A 49 -9.55 -9.19 -21.44
C PRO A 49 -8.61 -8.02 -21.79
N HIS A 50 -8.64 -6.93 -21.01
CA HIS A 50 -7.87 -5.71 -21.25
C HIS A 50 -6.74 -5.50 -20.23
N VAL A 51 -6.44 -6.48 -19.37
CA VAL A 51 -5.40 -6.37 -18.36
C VAL A 51 -4.36 -7.47 -18.53
N LEU A 52 -3.13 -7.18 -18.12
CA LEU A 52 -2.06 -8.17 -18.07
C LEU A 52 -2.22 -9.06 -16.83
N ASN A 53 -1.66 -10.26 -16.90
CA ASN A 53 -1.56 -11.16 -15.77
C ASN A 53 -0.49 -10.61 -14.81
N LEU A 54 -0.92 -9.84 -13.81
CA LEU A 54 -0.06 -9.20 -12.82
C LEU A 54 -0.57 -9.51 -11.41
N THR A 55 0.36 -9.62 -10.46
CA THR A 55 0.05 -9.70 -9.03
C THR A 55 0.43 -8.39 -8.38
N LEU A 56 -0.56 -7.67 -7.87
CA LEU A 56 -0.39 -6.47 -7.09
C LEU A 56 -0.58 -6.83 -5.62
N ILE A 57 0.35 -6.39 -4.79
CA ILE A 57 0.31 -6.62 -3.34
C ILE A 57 0.23 -5.25 -2.69
N ASP A 58 -0.90 -4.99 -2.04
CA ASP A 58 -1.05 -3.82 -1.18
C ASP A 58 -0.60 -4.19 0.23
N LEU A 59 0.25 -3.36 0.81
CA LEU A 59 0.89 -3.62 2.10
C LEU A 59 0.48 -2.53 3.10
N PRO A 60 0.36 -2.85 4.40
CA PRO A 60 0.02 -1.84 5.39
C PRO A 60 1.03 -0.69 5.39
N GLY A 61 0.54 0.54 5.55
CA GLY A 61 1.40 1.71 5.70
C GLY A 61 2.28 1.59 6.94
N LEU A 62 3.55 1.97 6.83
CA LEU A 62 4.45 2.04 7.99
C LEU A 62 3.97 3.14 8.93
N THR A 63 3.50 2.76 10.12
CA THR A 63 3.11 3.70 11.19
C THR A 63 4.10 3.59 12.35
N LYS A 64 4.60 4.74 12.81
CA LYS A 64 5.52 4.83 13.98
C LYS A 64 4.80 4.90 15.31
N VAL A 65 3.50 5.16 15.28
CA VAL A 65 2.68 5.36 16.49
C VAL A 65 1.55 4.36 16.44
N ALA A 66 1.45 3.53 17.47
CA ALA A 66 0.29 2.68 17.70
C ALA A 66 -0.94 3.56 17.97
N ILE A 67 -2.04 3.31 17.25
CA ILE A 67 -3.28 4.06 17.40
C ILE A 67 -4.33 3.15 18.05
N GLY A 68 -4.98 3.63 19.11
CA GLY A 68 -6.04 2.90 19.81
C GLY A 68 -5.52 1.63 20.49
N ASP A 69 -6.16 0.50 20.21
CA ASP A 69 -5.87 -0.80 20.84
C ASP A 69 -4.77 -1.60 20.13
N GLN A 70 -3.93 -0.94 19.31
CA GLN A 70 -2.83 -1.62 18.63
C GLN A 70 -1.70 -1.98 19.61
N PRO A 71 -1.07 -3.15 19.45
CA PRO A 71 0.01 -3.57 20.32
C PRO A 71 1.27 -2.71 20.08
N GLN A 72 2.13 -2.59 21.10
CA GLN A 72 3.32 -1.71 21.04
C GLN A 72 4.36 -2.14 19.99
N ASP A 73 4.32 -3.40 19.54
CA ASP A 73 5.21 -3.99 18.54
C ASP A 73 4.65 -3.93 17.11
N ILE A 74 3.57 -3.18 16.88
CA ILE A 74 2.87 -3.12 15.58
C ILE A 74 3.80 -2.71 14.42
N GLU A 75 4.72 -1.77 14.65
CA GLU A 75 5.71 -1.35 13.66
C GLU A 75 6.57 -2.54 13.20
N GLN A 76 7.03 -3.36 14.15
CA GLN A 76 7.86 -4.53 13.85
C GLN A 76 7.06 -5.59 13.08
N GLN A 77 5.80 -5.82 13.46
CA GLN A 77 4.93 -6.77 12.78
C GLN A 77 4.67 -6.35 11.32
N ILE A 78 4.31 -5.08 11.08
CA ILE A 78 4.10 -4.53 9.73
C ILE A 78 5.40 -4.65 8.92
N ARG A 79 6.55 -4.28 9.50
CA ARG A 79 7.84 -4.39 8.83
C ARG A 79 8.17 -5.83 8.43
N GLN A 80 7.95 -6.79 9.32
CA GLN A 80 8.15 -8.20 9.01
C GLN A 80 7.23 -8.69 7.89
N MET A 81 5.95 -8.27 7.91
CA MET A 81 4.99 -8.58 6.86
C MET A 81 5.45 -8.06 5.50
N ILE A 82 5.87 -6.79 5.42
CA ILE A 82 6.38 -6.20 4.19
C ILE A 82 7.61 -6.96 3.68
N LEU A 83 8.56 -7.27 4.57
CA LEU A 83 9.80 -7.98 4.23
C LEU A 83 9.55 -9.36 3.61
N GLN A 84 8.47 -10.06 3.96
CA GLN A 84 8.12 -11.35 3.35
C GLN A 84 7.84 -11.23 1.85
N PHE A 85 7.35 -10.07 1.39
CA PHE A 85 7.04 -9.81 0.00
C PHE A 85 8.23 -9.19 -0.75
N ILE A 86 8.85 -8.15 -0.20
CA ILE A 86 9.89 -7.37 -0.91
C ILE A 86 11.25 -8.07 -0.98
N ARG A 87 11.50 -9.12 -0.16
CA ARG A 87 12.72 -9.93 -0.25
C ARG A 87 12.81 -10.77 -1.51
N LYS A 88 11.69 -11.02 -2.20
CA LYS A 88 11.67 -11.80 -3.44
C LYS A 88 12.31 -10.98 -4.57
N GLU A 89 13.31 -11.52 -5.26
CA GLU A 89 14.04 -10.83 -6.33
C GLU A 89 13.13 -10.42 -7.51
N THR A 90 12.06 -11.18 -7.76
CA THR A 90 11.08 -10.89 -8.81
C THR A 90 10.08 -9.79 -8.45
N CYS A 91 10.12 -9.28 -7.21
CA CYS A 91 9.22 -8.24 -6.74
C CYS A 91 9.80 -6.86 -7.06
N LEU A 92 9.04 -6.07 -7.83
CA LEU A 92 9.28 -4.65 -8.02
C LEU A 92 8.76 -3.88 -6.79
N ILE A 93 9.62 -3.03 -6.23
CA ILE A 93 9.33 -2.24 -5.04
C ILE A 93 8.94 -0.84 -5.47
N LEU A 94 7.72 -0.42 -5.15
CA LEU A 94 7.26 0.95 -5.37
C LEU A 94 7.37 1.73 -4.06
N ALA A 95 8.46 2.48 -3.89
CA ALA A 95 8.71 3.27 -2.69
C ALA A 95 7.99 4.62 -2.76
N VAL A 96 6.75 4.64 -2.30
CA VAL A 96 5.88 5.83 -2.32
C VAL A 96 6.20 6.75 -1.13
N THR A 97 6.58 7.99 -1.41
CA THR A 97 6.88 9.02 -0.40
C THR A 97 6.11 10.30 -0.73
N PRO A 98 5.45 10.96 0.24
CA PRO A 98 4.82 12.24 -0.02
C PRO A 98 5.86 13.36 -0.10
N ALA A 99 5.62 14.33 -0.98
CA ALA A 99 6.58 15.38 -1.33
C ALA A 99 6.82 16.40 -0.23
N ASN A 100 5.91 16.49 0.72
CA ASN A 100 6.04 17.32 1.92
C ASN A 100 6.96 16.69 2.99
N THR A 101 7.50 15.49 2.74
CA THR A 101 8.46 14.81 3.63
C THR A 101 9.79 14.62 2.93
N ASP A 102 10.89 14.79 3.68
CA ASP A 102 12.23 14.57 3.15
C ASP A 102 12.42 13.13 2.67
N LEU A 103 12.90 12.99 1.43
CA LEU A 103 13.19 11.69 0.84
C LEU A 103 14.23 10.90 1.64
N ALA A 104 15.21 11.59 2.24
CA ALA A 104 16.22 11.00 3.12
C ALA A 104 15.62 10.34 4.37
N ASN A 105 14.45 10.78 4.79
CA ASN A 105 13.73 10.27 5.95
C ASN A 105 12.63 9.26 5.60
N SER A 106 12.41 8.98 4.31
CA SER A 106 11.40 8.02 3.84
C SER A 106 11.66 6.61 4.37
N ASP A 107 10.72 6.10 5.17
CA ASP A 107 10.80 4.74 5.70
C ASP A 107 10.66 3.69 4.59
N ALA A 108 9.89 3.99 3.54
CA ALA A 108 9.72 3.13 2.37
C ALA A 108 11.06 2.94 1.61
N LEU A 109 11.81 4.03 1.40
CA LEU A 109 13.11 3.96 0.73
C LEU A 109 14.18 3.32 1.60
N LYS A 110 14.17 3.56 2.93
CA LYS A 110 15.07 2.86 3.85
C LYS A 110 14.86 1.35 3.78
N LEU A 111 13.60 0.92 3.86
CA LEU A 111 13.26 -0.50 3.80
C LEU A 111 13.57 -1.13 2.42
N ALA A 112 13.39 -0.38 1.33
CA ALA A 112 13.78 -0.82 0.00
C ALA A 112 15.30 -1.00 -0.11
N LYS A 113 16.09 -0.06 0.40
CA LYS A 113 17.56 -0.15 0.41
C LYS A 113 18.08 -1.35 1.20
N ASP A 114 17.39 -1.79 2.25
CA ASP A 114 17.76 -2.98 3.02
C ASP A 114 17.73 -4.27 2.17
N VAL A 115 16.86 -4.33 1.14
CA VAL A 115 16.66 -5.53 0.29
C VAL A 115 17.08 -5.34 -1.17
N ASP A 116 17.32 -4.10 -1.60
CA ASP A 116 17.79 -3.71 -2.93
C ASP A 116 18.74 -2.50 -2.81
N PRO A 117 19.97 -2.69 -2.30
CA PRO A 117 20.93 -1.60 -2.10
C PRO A 117 21.34 -0.90 -3.41
N GLN A 118 21.28 -1.63 -4.52
CA GLN A 118 21.63 -1.12 -5.85
C GLN A 118 20.47 -0.39 -6.52
N GLY A 119 19.24 -0.51 -5.99
CA GLY A 119 18.05 0.13 -6.56
C GLY A 119 17.63 -0.43 -7.93
N ILE A 120 18.00 -1.67 -8.25
CA ILE A 120 17.73 -2.27 -9.58
C ILE A 120 16.22 -2.49 -9.79
N ARG A 121 15.50 -2.80 -8.71
CA ARG A 121 14.09 -3.17 -8.73
C ARG A 121 13.24 -2.25 -7.84
N THR A 122 13.77 -1.09 -7.47
CA THR A 122 13.11 -0.10 -6.64
C THR A 122 12.79 1.15 -7.47
N ILE A 123 11.52 1.53 -7.49
CA ILE A 123 11.03 2.75 -8.14
C ILE A 123 10.56 3.70 -7.04
N GLY A 124 11.25 4.83 -6.89
CA GLY A 124 10.81 5.91 -6.00
C GLY A 124 9.66 6.68 -6.62
N VAL A 125 8.54 6.80 -5.89
CA VAL A 125 7.37 7.57 -6.33
C VAL A 125 7.13 8.70 -5.36
N ILE A 126 7.10 9.92 -5.87
CA ILE A 126 6.79 11.12 -5.09
C ILE A 126 5.32 11.45 -5.30
N THR A 127 4.56 11.57 -4.20
CA THR A 127 3.12 11.89 -4.22
C THR A 127 2.85 13.20 -3.50
N LYS A 128 1.62 13.72 -3.54
CA LYS A 128 1.22 14.94 -2.81
C LYS A 128 2.09 16.18 -3.12
N LEU A 129 2.48 16.35 -4.38
CA LEU A 129 3.27 17.50 -4.85
C LEU A 129 2.51 18.83 -4.69
N ASP A 130 1.18 18.76 -4.65
CA ASP A 130 0.28 19.88 -4.36
C ASP A 130 0.42 20.43 -2.94
N LEU A 131 0.95 19.64 -2.01
CA LEU A 131 1.17 20.00 -0.61
C LEU A 131 2.62 20.40 -0.30
N MET A 132 3.44 20.64 -1.32
CA MET A 132 4.78 21.19 -1.12
C MET A 132 4.69 22.67 -0.77
N ASP A 133 5.44 23.08 0.27
CA ASP A 133 5.56 24.48 0.65
C ASP A 133 6.17 25.31 -0.51
N GLU A 134 5.58 26.48 -0.77
CA GLU A 134 6.08 27.41 -1.78
C GLU A 134 7.55 27.75 -1.50
N GLY A 135 8.44 27.32 -2.40
CA GLY A 135 9.89 27.56 -2.32
C GLY A 135 10.76 26.30 -2.21
N THR A 136 10.16 25.13 -1.99
CA THR A 136 10.89 23.84 -1.98
C THR A 136 10.73 23.14 -3.32
N ASP A 137 11.81 23.00 -4.10
CA ASP A 137 11.77 22.35 -5.43
C ASP A 137 12.26 20.89 -5.33
N ALA A 138 11.51 19.94 -5.91
CA ALA A 138 11.89 18.52 -5.94
C ALA A 138 13.05 18.23 -6.92
N ARG A 139 13.57 19.25 -7.61
CA ARG A 139 14.66 19.12 -8.60
C ARG A 139 16.01 18.75 -8.00
N ASP A 140 16.26 19.08 -6.74
CA ASP A 140 17.56 18.81 -6.08
C ASP A 140 17.71 17.37 -5.56
N ILE A 141 16.74 16.49 -5.84
CA ILE A 141 16.72 15.09 -5.42
C ILE A 141 17.80 14.23 -6.12
N ARG A 142 18.49 14.76 -7.14
CA ARG A 142 19.51 14.04 -7.90
C ARG A 142 20.94 14.48 -7.52
N LYS A 143 21.40 14.14 -6.32
CA LYS A 143 22.84 14.09 -5.99
C LYS A 143 23.18 12.81 -5.27
#